data_AF-A0AAV5M5Y1-F1
#
_entry.id   AF-A0AAV5M5Y1-F1
#
_cell.length_a   1.000
_cell.length_b   1.000
_cell.length_c   1.000
_cell.angle_alpha   90.00
_cell.angle_beta   90.00
_cell.angle_gamma   90.00
#
_symmetry.space_group_name_H-M   'P 1'
#
loop_
_entity.id
_entity.type
_entity.pdbx_description
1 polymer ?
#
loop_
_entity_poly.entity_id
_entity_poly.type
_entity_poly.pdbx_seq_one_letter_code
_entity_poly.pdbx_strand_id
1 'polypeptide(L)'
;MLGKWWYRMGDGVDSLWKRVVREKYYGGRREVDITAIECTRTSKLWRDIIRIGGQSLKHRNMLAEGFKWEVGEGNKVAFWHEWWVGDKNLRDLFPRLFELSVKKEGKVSEMGYWNEGEWVWRVEWRRGTIGHEKNEEELLEKMLEGVHLKEGVRDVWKWVHEMEGKYVIGSQQRKTLKNVGFNFKKGFFVNVAMEQWRKLIIYFVYAIRLGKYGAEGGHWMDWVRDGRNIGSLWWRDVRRLKAGEGVNVRWLWEDFRLKIGEGRGVKFWWDTWCGEECLANKFPRLYLLSTGKQKECHEMGNEDRTTWKWNLSWRRNLFEWEEEAVRELKGMIEEVKITLGYPNRWKWSHSTEGQYSTKIAYQRLSMLRKNPEEEKIFKRVWNSTVPSKVAAFNWKSLLDRIPTKLNLIKREIIKDMAEGKCVLCKEEIEDADHLFLKCKVARGLWQACANWWGTNFTLLRDCWTTFHHFGTWTTKPHISKGWDCIWNTVIWTIWMARNGKVFHDSKVNKSKLFELIQLRSFDWIKAKKARCYFSLSDWMIDPTACLLVNCRGK
;
A
#
# COMPACT_ATOMS: atom_id res chain seq x y z
N MET A 1 -2.66 1.98 3.05
CA MET A 1 -2.89 3.18 2.20
C MET A 1 -4.35 3.38 1.86
N LEU A 2 -5.09 2.39 1.38
CA LEU A 2 -6.51 2.56 1.00
C LEU A 2 -7.42 3.00 2.16
N GLY A 3 -7.20 2.49 3.39
CA GLY A 3 -7.91 2.96 4.59
C GLY A 3 -7.72 4.45 4.92
N LYS A 4 -6.59 5.06 4.54
CA LYS A 4 -6.37 6.52 4.68
C LYS A 4 -7.19 7.33 3.68
N TRP A 5 -7.39 6.79 2.48
CA TRP A 5 -8.26 7.40 1.47
C TRP A 5 -9.73 7.23 1.82
N TRP A 6 -10.10 6.08 2.40
CA TRP A 6 -11.43 5.87 2.97
C TRP A 6 -11.72 6.85 4.12
N TYR A 7 -10.81 6.94 5.11
CA TYR A 7 -10.91 7.91 6.21
C TYR A 7 -11.02 9.35 5.69
N ARG A 8 -10.15 9.79 4.76
CA ARG A 8 -10.22 11.13 4.15
C ARG A 8 -11.54 11.44 3.44
N MET A 9 -12.28 10.42 3.00
CA MET A 9 -13.62 10.62 2.43
C MET A 9 -14.65 10.88 3.55
N GLY A 10 -14.57 10.14 4.65
CA GLY A 10 -15.46 10.23 5.81
C GLY A 10 -15.14 11.37 6.81
N ASP A 11 -13.91 11.86 6.84
CA ASP A 11 -13.36 12.84 7.81
C ASP A 11 -13.94 14.27 7.70
N GLY A 12 -15.08 14.46 7.02
CA GLY A 12 -15.79 15.76 6.94
C GLY A 12 -15.10 16.89 6.16
N VAL A 13 -13.76 16.88 6.03
CA VAL A 13 -12.96 17.92 5.37
C VAL A 13 -13.17 17.91 3.85
N ASP A 14 -13.67 19.02 3.30
CA ASP A 14 -13.94 19.20 1.88
C ASP A 14 -12.65 19.51 1.09
N SER A 15 -11.85 18.47 0.85
CA SER A 15 -10.61 18.58 0.08
C SER A 15 -10.84 18.57 -1.44
N LEU A 16 -9.91 19.15 -2.22
CA LEU A 16 -9.94 19.12 -3.70
C LEU A 16 -10.10 17.70 -4.26
N TRP A 17 -9.44 16.72 -3.64
CA TRP A 17 -9.59 15.30 -4.00
C TRP A 17 -11.02 14.80 -3.78
N LYS A 18 -11.67 15.18 -2.67
CA LYS A 18 -13.07 14.81 -2.34
C LYS A 18 -14.05 15.44 -3.34
N ARG A 19 -13.81 16.68 -3.77
CA ARG A 19 -14.58 17.35 -4.84
C ARG A 19 -14.46 16.62 -6.17
N VAL A 20 -13.24 16.28 -6.60
CA VAL A 20 -13.01 15.52 -7.85
C VAL A 20 -13.69 14.14 -7.82
N VAL A 21 -13.66 13.45 -6.68
CA VAL A 21 -14.33 12.16 -6.49
C VAL A 21 -15.86 12.33 -6.49
N ARG A 22 -16.39 13.39 -5.87
CA ARG A 22 -17.82 13.74 -5.88
C ARG A 22 -18.34 14.02 -7.28
N GLU A 23 -17.65 14.87 -8.04
CA GLU A 23 -18.02 15.17 -9.41
C GLU A 23 -17.97 13.92 -10.29
N LYS A 24 -16.93 13.11 -10.14
CA LYS A 24 -16.70 11.94 -10.99
C LYS A 24 -17.65 10.77 -10.72
N TYR A 25 -18.02 10.51 -9.46
CA TYR A 25 -18.76 9.29 -9.09
C TYR A 25 -20.13 9.56 -8.44
N TYR A 26 -20.41 10.78 -8.01
CA TYR A 26 -21.63 11.14 -7.27
C TYR A 26 -22.40 12.31 -7.91
N GLY A 27 -22.01 12.76 -9.11
CA GLY A 27 -22.71 13.80 -9.87
C GLY A 27 -22.89 15.11 -9.08
N GLY A 28 -21.90 15.48 -8.27
CA GLY A 28 -21.92 16.75 -7.54
C GLY A 28 -22.75 16.80 -6.25
N ARG A 29 -23.44 15.71 -5.85
CA ARG A 29 -24.25 15.65 -4.60
C ARG A 29 -23.47 16.16 -3.38
N ARG A 30 -24.11 16.98 -2.53
CA ARG A 30 -23.51 17.57 -1.31
C ARG A 30 -23.07 16.52 -0.30
N GLU A 31 -23.85 15.45 -0.17
CA GLU A 31 -23.53 14.31 0.68
C GLU A 31 -23.15 13.08 -0.14
N VAL A 32 -22.13 12.38 0.36
CA VAL A 32 -21.54 11.21 -0.28
C VAL A 32 -21.81 10.03 0.62
N ASP A 33 -22.78 9.21 0.23
CA ASP A 33 -22.94 7.89 0.83
C ASP A 33 -21.96 6.92 0.15
N ILE A 34 -20.87 6.60 0.87
CA ILE A 34 -19.80 5.70 0.39
C ILE A 34 -20.33 4.27 0.20
N THR A 35 -21.46 3.91 0.83
CA THR A 35 -22.04 2.57 0.79
C THR A 35 -23.06 2.37 -0.33
N ALA A 36 -23.70 3.43 -0.82
CA ALA A 36 -24.84 3.38 -1.75
C ALA A 36 -24.50 3.26 -3.26
N ILE A 37 -23.23 3.14 -3.67
CA ILE A 37 -22.91 3.02 -5.11
C ILE A 37 -23.13 1.58 -5.63
N GLU A 38 -23.97 1.44 -6.65
CA GLU A 38 -23.96 0.28 -7.55
C GLU A 38 -22.63 0.21 -8.34
N CYS A 39 -21.91 -0.90 -8.13
CA CYS A 39 -20.51 -1.12 -8.52
C CYS A 39 -20.20 -1.12 -10.03
N THR A 40 -21.15 -0.79 -10.90
CA THR A 40 -21.07 -1.11 -12.34
C THR A 40 -20.34 -0.06 -13.19
N ARG A 41 -20.24 1.22 -12.74
CA ARG A 41 -19.62 2.33 -13.51
C ARG A 41 -18.37 2.95 -12.88
N THR A 42 -17.77 2.35 -11.86
CA THR A 42 -16.66 2.94 -11.09
C THR A 42 -15.29 2.37 -11.41
N SER A 43 -14.25 3.22 -11.28
CA SER A 43 -12.86 2.79 -11.49
C SER A 43 -12.47 1.66 -10.52
N LYS A 44 -11.57 0.79 -10.97
CA LYS A 44 -11.10 -0.39 -10.20
C LYS A 44 -10.61 0.00 -8.80
N LEU A 45 -9.82 1.08 -8.70
CA LEU A 45 -9.31 1.61 -7.42
C LEU A 45 -10.42 2.14 -6.49
N TRP A 46 -11.46 2.76 -7.04
CA TRP A 46 -12.56 3.33 -6.25
C TRP A 46 -13.43 2.23 -5.64
N ARG A 47 -13.67 1.15 -6.39
CA ARG A 47 -14.32 -0.06 -5.86
C ARG A 47 -13.56 -0.67 -4.69
N ASP A 48 -12.23 -0.68 -4.77
CA ASP A 48 -11.39 -1.20 -3.69
C ASP A 48 -11.44 -0.33 -2.43
N ILE A 49 -11.52 1.00 -2.57
CA ILE A 49 -11.69 1.92 -1.43
C ILE A 49 -13.06 1.73 -0.77
N ILE A 50 -14.13 1.60 -1.56
CA ILE A 50 -15.50 1.37 -1.04
C ILE A 50 -15.61 0.01 -0.32
N ARG A 51 -15.08 -1.06 -0.92
CA ARG A 51 -15.12 -2.42 -0.34
C ARG A 51 -14.39 -2.55 1.00
N ILE A 52 -13.46 -1.65 1.29
CA ILE A 52 -12.76 -1.61 2.58
C ILE A 52 -13.69 -1.14 3.71
N GLY A 53 -14.64 -0.24 3.42
CA GLY A 53 -15.67 0.23 4.35
C GLY A 53 -16.87 -0.71 4.52
N GLY A 54 -17.08 -1.61 3.55
CA GLY A 54 -18.19 -2.58 3.54
C GLY A 54 -19.49 -2.02 2.95
N GLN A 55 -20.19 -2.83 2.14
CA GLN A 55 -21.55 -2.57 1.64
C GLN A 55 -22.60 -3.45 2.36
N SER A 56 -22.24 -4.12 3.45
CA SER A 56 -23.11 -5.08 4.13
C SER A 56 -22.85 -5.08 5.64
N LEU A 57 -23.93 -4.96 6.42
CA LEU A 57 -23.95 -5.12 7.87
C LEU A 57 -23.34 -6.46 8.36
N LYS A 58 -23.22 -7.47 7.49
CA LYS A 58 -22.57 -8.77 7.80
C LYS A 58 -21.05 -8.77 7.59
N HIS A 59 -20.46 -7.73 6.99
CA HIS A 59 -19.03 -7.67 6.66
C HIS A 59 -18.33 -6.44 7.26
N ARG A 60 -18.43 -6.26 8.58
CA ARG A 60 -17.55 -5.34 9.31
C ARG A 60 -16.09 -5.80 9.16
N ASN A 61 -15.30 -5.02 8.43
CA ASN A 61 -13.86 -5.23 8.33
C ASN A 61 -13.12 -4.52 9.47
N MET A 62 -11.88 -4.95 9.76
CA MET A 62 -10.99 -4.52 10.86
C MET A 62 -10.76 -3.00 11.05
N LEU A 63 -11.19 -2.16 10.09
CA LEU A 63 -11.19 -0.70 10.21
C LEU A 63 -12.41 -0.22 11.02
N ALA A 64 -13.60 -0.80 10.81
CA ALA A 64 -14.83 -0.42 11.51
C ALA A 64 -14.73 -0.64 13.03
N GLU A 65 -13.97 -1.64 13.48
CA GLU A 65 -13.71 -1.91 14.91
C GLU A 65 -12.66 -0.97 15.55
N GLY A 66 -12.08 -0.05 14.80
CA GLY A 66 -11.15 0.96 15.35
C GLY A 66 -11.66 2.39 15.21
N PHE A 67 -12.82 2.58 14.57
CA PHE A 67 -13.48 3.85 14.40
C PHE A 67 -14.69 3.92 15.31
N LYS A 68 -14.63 4.83 16.28
CA LYS A 68 -15.74 5.21 17.15
C LYS A 68 -16.26 6.56 16.68
N TRP A 69 -17.57 6.74 16.61
CA TRP A 69 -18.14 8.06 16.37
C TRP A 69 -17.94 8.95 17.59
N GLU A 70 -17.49 10.17 17.36
CA GLU A 70 -17.60 11.27 18.32
C GLU A 70 -18.82 12.07 17.87
N VAL A 71 -19.88 11.97 18.68
CA VAL A 71 -21.19 12.54 18.33
C VAL A 71 -21.17 14.04 18.57
N GLY A 72 -21.53 14.81 17.56
CA GLY A 72 -21.77 16.24 17.64
C GLY A 72 -23.27 16.49 17.75
N GLU A 73 -23.93 16.76 16.63
CA GLU A 73 -25.38 16.91 16.52
C GLU A 73 -26.15 15.58 16.51
N GLY A 74 -25.51 14.44 16.24
CA GLY A 74 -26.15 13.11 16.27
C GLY A 74 -26.96 12.73 15.03
N ASN A 75 -26.99 13.58 14.00
CA ASN A 75 -27.79 13.39 12.78
C ASN A 75 -27.29 12.27 11.86
N LYS A 76 -26.01 11.88 11.96
CA LYS A 76 -25.41 10.87 11.09
C LYS A 76 -25.30 9.50 11.74
N VAL A 77 -25.22 9.47 13.06
CA VAL A 77 -24.92 8.29 13.85
C VAL A 77 -26.20 7.49 14.14
N ALA A 78 -26.22 6.19 13.82
CA ALA A 78 -27.35 5.33 14.19
C ALA A 78 -27.23 4.88 15.65
N PHE A 79 -28.25 5.16 16.46
CA PHE A 79 -28.19 4.98 17.92
C PHE A 79 -27.85 3.54 18.31
N TRP A 80 -28.57 2.56 17.76
CA TRP A 80 -28.40 1.16 18.13
C TRP A 80 -27.27 0.45 17.38
N HIS A 81 -27.08 0.80 16.11
CA HIS A 81 -26.26 0.03 15.19
C HIS A 81 -24.78 0.42 15.21
N GLU A 82 -24.46 1.67 15.53
CA GLU A 82 -23.10 2.19 15.42
C GLU A 82 -22.38 2.27 16.77
N TRP A 83 -21.05 2.30 16.73
CA TRP A 83 -20.23 2.42 17.94
C TRP A 83 -19.87 3.88 18.18
N TRP A 84 -20.58 4.50 19.12
CA TRP A 84 -20.43 5.92 19.45
C TRP A 84 -20.30 6.18 20.96
N VAL A 85 -20.86 5.29 21.78
CA VAL A 85 -20.72 5.28 23.25
C VAL A 85 -20.20 3.92 23.73
N GLY A 86 -19.50 3.90 24.87
CA GLY A 86 -18.90 2.67 25.42
C GLY A 86 -17.86 2.00 24.52
N ASP A 87 -17.77 0.68 24.60
CA ASP A 87 -16.75 -0.16 23.94
C ASP A 87 -17.27 -0.99 22.74
N LYS A 88 -18.59 -1.03 22.55
CA LYS A 88 -19.28 -1.71 21.44
C LYS A 88 -20.55 -0.95 21.04
N ASN A 89 -21.24 -1.40 20.00
CA ASN A 89 -22.53 -0.82 19.64
C ASN A 89 -23.62 -1.25 20.64
N LEU A 90 -24.64 -0.41 20.81
CA LEU A 90 -25.65 -0.60 21.86
C LEU A 90 -26.54 -1.82 21.64
N ARG A 91 -26.84 -2.22 20.39
CA ARG A 91 -27.64 -3.43 20.13
C ARG A 91 -26.94 -4.72 20.58
N ASP A 92 -25.60 -4.77 20.52
CA ASP A 92 -24.83 -5.95 20.93
C ASP A 92 -24.66 -5.97 22.46
N LEU A 93 -24.72 -4.81 23.11
CA LEU A 93 -24.67 -4.67 24.58
C LEU A 93 -26.03 -4.90 25.25
N PHE A 94 -27.10 -4.39 24.65
CA PHE A 94 -28.47 -4.43 25.17
C PHE A 94 -29.44 -4.98 24.11
N PRO A 95 -29.30 -6.25 23.69
CA PRO A 95 -30.11 -6.82 22.62
C PRO A 95 -31.62 -6.84 22.95
N ARG A 96 -31.97 -6.96 24.24
CA ARG A 96 -33.38 -6.96 24.69
C ARG A 96 -33.99 -5.56 24.62
N LEU A 97 -33.27 -4.54 25.10
CA LEU A 97 -33.70 -3.14 24.94
C LEU A 97 -33.80 -2.74 23.47
N PHE A 98 -32.86 -3.18 22.61
CA PHE A 98 -32.95 -2.95 21.17
C PHE A 98 -34.27 -3.49 20.59
N GLU A 99 -34.66 -4.71 20.97
CA GLU A 99 -35.92 -5.30 20.50
C GLU A 99 -37.15 -4.55 21.00
N LEU A 100 -37.08 -3.96 22.20
CA LEU A 100 -38.13 -3.14 22.80
C LEU A 100 -38.17 -1.70 22.29
N SER A 101 -37.10 -1.20 21.69
CA SER A 101 -37.04 0.17 21.19
C SER A 101 -38.08 0.38 20.07
N VAL A 102 -38.78 1.52 20.15
CA VAL A 102 -39.67 1.97 19.07
C VAL A 102 -38.84 2.35 17.84
N LYS A 103 -37.74 3.07 18.05
CA LYS A 103 -36.86 3.62 17.00
C LYS A 103 -35.59 2.78 16.81
N LYS A 104 -35.74 1.54 16.34
CA LYS A 104 -34.61 0.61 16.11
C LYS A 104 -33.56 1.14 15.14
N GLU A 105 -34.00 1.81 14.08
CA GLU A 105 -33.13 2.41 13.06
C GLU A 105 -32.88 3.92 13.28
N GLY A 106 -33.27 4.44 14.46
CA GLY A 106 -33.23 5.86 14.76
C GLY A 106 -31.81 6.43 14.85
N LYS A 107 -31.68 7.71 14.51
CA LYS A 107 -30.44 8.48 14.70
C LYS A 107 -30.27 8.91 16.14
N VAL A 108 -29.04 9.21 16.57
CA VAL A 108 -28.78 9.66 17.94
C VAL A 108 -29.56 10.94 18.27
N SER A 109 -29.70 11.85 17.31
CA SER A 109 -30.51 13.07 17.43
C SER A 109 -32.03 12.85 17.50
N GLU A 110 -32.51 11.61 17.31
CA GLU A 110 -33.93 11.27 17.37
C GLU A 110 -34.33 10.59 18.69
N MET A 111 -33.36 10.35 19.57
CA MET A 111 -33.51 9.59 20.82
C MET A 111 -33.61 10.50 22.04
N GLY A 112 -34.01 11.76 21.83
CA GLY A 112 -34.10 12.80 22.84
C GLY A 112 -34.64 14.11 22.26
N TYR A 113 -34.55 15.18 23.03
CA TYR A 113 -34.95 16.52 22.63
C TYR A 113 -34.06 17.58 23.30
N TRP A 114 -34.02 18.77 22.70
CA TRP A 114 -33.34 19.93 23.26
C TRP A 114 -34.25 20.64 24.27
N ASN A 115 -33.73 20.90 25.46
CA ASN A 115 -34.38 21.71 26.49
C ASN A 115 -33.40 22.79 26.95
N GLU A 116 -33.74 24.06 26.71
CA GLU A 116 -32.93 25.22 27.13
C GLU A 116 -31.45 25.18 26.69
N GLY A 117 -31.16 24.54 25.54
CA GLY A 117 -29.80 24.40 25.01
C GLY A 117 -29.04 23.17 25.52
N GLU A 118 -29.65 22.35 26.39
CA GLU A 118 -29.12 21.07 26.82
C GLU A 118 -29.86 19.90 26.15
N TRP A 119 -29.11 18.85 25.83
CA TRP A 119 -29.67 17.63 25.25
C TRP A 119 -30.22 16.71 26.33
N VAL A 120 -31.50 16.35 26.22
CA VAL A 120 -32.19 15.44 27.14
C VAL A 120 -32.53 14.14 26.43
N TRP A 121 -32.01 13.02 26.94
CA TRP A 121 -32.31 11.68 26.41
C TRP A 121 -33.75 11.27 26.73
N ARG A 122 -34.45 10.71 25.75
CA ARG A 122 -35.77 10.09 25.90
C ARG A 122 -35.88 8.93 24.93
N VAL A 123 -35.51 7.74 25.39
CA VAL A 123 -35.62 6.51 24.61
C VAL A 123 -37.02 5.93 24.79
N GLU A 124 -37.76 5.75 23.69
CA GLU A 124 -39.12 5.22 23.72
C GLU A 124 -39.15 3.70 23.56
N TRP A 125 -39.88 3.04 24.46
CA TRP A 125 -40.07 1.58 24.49
C TRP A 125 -41.49 1.20 24.07
N ARG A 126 -41.63 0.07 23.35
CA ARG A 126 -42.93 -0.47 22.90
C ARG A 126 -43.84 -0.90 24.05
N ARG A 127 -43.25 -1.25 25.20
CA ARG A 127 -43.90 -1.60 26.45
C ARG A 127 -42.99 -1.22 27.61
N GLY A 128 -43.54 -1.15 28.82
CA GLY A 128 -42.74 -0.97 30.04
C GLY A 128 -41.69 -2.07 30.20
N THR A 129 -40.50 -1.69 30.69
CA THR A 129 -39.39 -2.59 31.01
C THR A 129 -39.70 -3.38 32.27
N ILE A 130 -39.33 -4.68 32.29
CA ILE A 130 -39.64 -5.60 33.37
C ILE A 130 -38.35 -6.22 33.93
N GLY A 131 -38.23 -6.25 35.26
CA GLY A 131 -37.18 -6.98 35.97
C GLY A 131 -35.77 -6.64 35.47
N HIS A 132 -35.12 -7.62 34.82
CA HIS A 132 -33.77 -7.47 34.26
C HIS A 132 -33.64 -6.38 33.18
N GLU A 133 -34.72 -6.06 32.46
CA GLU A 133 -34.72 -4.98 31.44
C GLU A 133 -34.56 -3.60 32.10
N LYS A 134 -35.08 -3.42 33.32
CA LYS A 134 -34.90 -2.16 34.08
C LYS A 134 -33.45 -1.93 34.48
N ASN A 135 -32.73 -3.00 34.83
CA ASN A 135 -31.30 -2.91 35.15
C ASN A 135 -30.48 -2.59 33.89
N GLU A 136 -30.86 -3.15 32.73
CA GLU A 136 -30.24 -2.79 31.44
C GLU A 136 -30.53 -1.33 31.07
N GLU A 137 -31.74 -0.83 31.36
CA GLU A 137 -32.15 0.56 31.11
C GLU A 137 -31.35 1.53 31.98
N GLU A 138 -31.21 1.26 33.28
CA GLU A 138 -30.40 2.08 34.19
C GLU A 138 -28.91 2.12 33.76
N LEU A 139 -28.37 1.00 33.28
CA LEU A 139 -27.02 0.94 32.73
C LEU A 139 -26.89 1.75 31.43
N LEU A 140 -27.90 1.71 30.56
CA LEU A 140 -27.95 2.51 29.35
C LEU A 140 -28.01 4.00 29.70
N GLU A 141 -28.89 4.41 30.61
CA GLU A 141 -29.01 5.80 31.07
C GLU A 141 -27.68 6.32 31.61
N LYS A 142 -27.01 5.56 32.48
CA LYS A 142 -25.68 5.91 32.99
C LYS A 142 -24.62 6.05 31.90
N MET A 143 -24.70 5.26 30.83
CA MET A 143 -23.79 5.42 29.67
C MET A 143 -24.11 6.68 28.86
N LEU A 144 -25.37 7.12 28.85
CA LEU A 144 -25.85 8.29 28.11
C LEU A 144 -25.64 9.60 28.88
N GLU A 145 -25.65 9.58 30.22
CA GLU A 145 -25.41 10.76 31.08
C GLU A 145 -24.13 11.51 30.73
N GLY A 146 -23.07 10.79 30.34
CA GLY A 146 -21.78 11.38 29.94
C GLY A 146 -21.72 11.88 28.50
N VAL A 147 -22.82 11.82 27.73
CA VAL A 147 -22.85 12.22 26.31
C VAL A 147 -23.82 13.38 26.11
N HIS A 148 -23.27 14.55 25.79
CA HIS A 148 -24.02 15.75 25.45
C HIS A 148 -23.85 16.06 23.96
N LEU A 149 -24.97 16.12 23.22
CA LEU A 149 -24.96 16.64 21.85
C LEU A 149 -24.58 18.12 21.86
N LYS A 150 -23.96 18.59 20.77
CA LYS A 150 -23.55 19.99 20.61
C LYS A 150 -24.16 20.55 19.33
N GLU A 151 -24.98 21.59 19.48
CA GLU A 151 -25.61 22.26 18.36
C GLU A 151 -24.56 22.90 17.42
N GLY A 152 -24.70 22.69 16.11
CA GLY A 152 -23.76 23.19 15.10
C GLY A 152 -22.47 22.37 14.93
N VAL A 153 -22.23 21.35 15.76
CA VAL A 153 -21.03 20.51 15.70
C VAL A 153 -21.33 19.24 14.91
N ARG A 154 -20.56 18.97 13.86
CA ARG A 154 -20.78 17.77 13.03
C ARG A 154 -20.28 16.51 13.72
N ASP A 155 -20.97 15.40 13.48
CA ASP A 155 -20.49 14.07 13.84
C ASP A 155 -19.19 13.73 13.11
N VAL A 156 -18.18 13.26 13.85
CA VAL A 156 -16.86 12.92 13.31
C VAL A 156 -16.40 11.53 13.70
N TRP A 157 -15.58 10.92 12.85
CA TRP A 157 -14.97 9.63 13.14
C TRP A 157 -13.70 9.80 13.97
N LYS A 158 -13.62 9.12 15.11
CA LYS A 158 -12.43 9.07 15.96
C LYS A 158 -11.75 7.71 15.85
N TRP A 159 -10.45 7.74 15.60
CA TRP A 159 -9.60 6.57 15.61
C TRP A 159 -9.11 6.27 17.03
N VAL A 160 -9.60 5.18 17.64
CA VAL A 160 -9.38 4.90 19.07
C VAL A 160 -7.96 4.43 19.43
N HIS A 161 -7.10 4.18 18.43
CA HIS A 161 -5.74 3.66 18.62
C HIS A 161 -4.65 4.74 18.54
N GLU A 162 -5.03 6.01 18.60
CA GLU A 162 -4.13 7.17 18.75
C GLU A 162 -4.74 8.17 19.74
N MET A 163 -3.93 8.77 20.60
CA MET A 163 -4.40 9.72 21.62
C MET A 163 -5.10 10.94 21.03
N GLU A 164 -4.65 11.42 19.86
CA GLU A 164 -5.26 12.56 19.16
C GLU A 164 -6.51 12.19 18.35
N GLY A 165 -6.93 10.92 18.31
CA GLY A 165 -8.10 10.49 17.54
C GLY A 165 -7.95 10.51 16.02
N LYS A 166 -6.80 10.96 15.49
CA LYS A 166 -6.52 11.01 14.06
C LYS A 166 -6.11 9.65 13.52
N TYR A 167 -6.64 9.30 12.34
CA TYR A 167 -6.25 8.05 11.69
C TYR A 167 -4.80 8.10 11.18
N VAL A 168 -3.96 7.25 11.76
CA VAL A 168 -2.59 7.02 11.31
C VAL A 168 -2.47 5.59 10.77
N ILE A 169 -1.91 5.45 9.55
CA ILE A 169 -1.71 4.13 8.94
C ILE A 169 -0.89 3.22 9.87
N GLY A 170 0.10 3.78 10.57
CA GLY A 170 0.93 3.06 11.53
C GLY A 170 0.19 2.46 12.72
N SER A 171 -0.84 3.10 13.30
CA SER A 171 -1.61 2.51 14.41
C SER A 171 -2.54 1.40 13.96
N GLN A 172 -3.22 1.55 12.82
CA GLN A 172 -3.99 0.45 12.21
C GLN A 172 -3.09 -0.79 12.03
N GLN A 173 -1.88 -0.57 11.53
CA GLN A 173 -0.89 -1.64 11.32
C GLN A 173 -0.49 -2.29 12.65
N ARG A 174 -0.22 -1.52 13.72
CA ARG A 174 0.10 -2.06 15.05
C ARG A 174 -1.04 -2.87 15.68
N LYS A 175 -2.29 -2.38 15.63
CA LYS A 175 -3.48 -3.12 16.14
C LYS A 175 -3.63 -4.45 15.41
N THR A 176 -3.52 -4.43 14.09
CA THR A 176 -3.65 -5.61 13.24
C THR A 176 -2.58 -6.66 13.53
N LEU A 177 -1.36 -6.25 13.90
CA LEU A 177 -0.24 -7.14 14.20
C LEU A 177 -0.27 -7.71 15.64
N LYS A 178 -0.75 -6.92 16.62
CA LYS A 178 -0.96 -7.37 18.01
C LYS A 178 -1.98 -8.51 18.10
N ASN A 179 -3.07 -8.44 17.35
CA ASN A 179 -4.11 -9.48 17.32
C ASN A 179 -3.65 -10.80 16.67
N VAL A 180 -2.44 -10.83 16.09
CA VAL A 180 -1.90 -11.94 15.28
C VAL A 180 -0.58 -12.48 15.87
N GLY A 181 -0.14 -11.98 17.03
CA GLY A 181 1.03 -12.49 17.75
C GLY A 181 2.41 -12.08 17.19
N PHE A 182 2.48 -11.03 16.35
CA PHE A 182 3.76 -10.47 15.86
C PHE A 182 4.23 -9.28 16.71
N ASN A 183 5.45 -9.32 17.24
CA ASN A 183 6.10 -8.20 17.93
C ASN A 183 7.17 -7.55 17.04
N PHE A 184 7.12 -6.21 16.91
CA PHE A 184 8.14 -5.40 16.22
C PHE A 184 8.71 -4.34 17.16
N LYS A 185 10.00 -3.98 16.97
CA LYS A 185 10.62 -2.80 17.62
C LYS A 185 10.11 -1.49 16.99
N LYS A 186 9.89 -0.45 17.82
CA LYS A 186 9.43 0.90 17.45
C LYS A 186 10.37 1.55 16.40
N GLY A 187 9.80 2.26 15.40
CA GLY A 187 10.54 3.28 14.63
C GLY A 187 10.72 3.08 13.11
N PHE A 188 9.79 2.45 12.38
CA PHE A 188 10.06 2.01 11.00
C PHE A 188 9.09 2.52 9.91
N PHE A 189 8.72 3.80 9.91
CA PHE A 189 7.85 4.38 8.87
C PHE A 189 8.35 5.72 8.34
N VAL A 190 9.61 5.76 7.88
CA VAL A 190 10.08 6.89 7.07
C VAL A 190 10.89 6.33 5.90
N ASN A 191 10.51 6.71 4.67
CA ASN A 191 11.21 6.49 3.40
C ASN A 191 11.14 5.10 2.74
N VAL A 192 10.00 4.80 2.10
CA VAL A 192 9.96 3.81 1.01
C VAL A 192 9.14 4.36 -0.16
N ALA A 193 9.65 4.24 -1.39
CA ALA A 193 9.04 4.77 -2.61
C ALA A 193 7.75 4.03 -3.01
N MET A 194 6.78 4.75 -3.59
CA MET A 194 5.39 4.30 -3.87
C MET A 194 5.25 3.00 -4.69
N GLU A 195 6.23 2.67 -5.52
CA GLU A 195 6.18 1.46 -6.36
C GLU A 195 6.71 0.21 -5.65
N GLN A 196 7.63 0.42 -4.71
CA GLN A 196 8.12 -0.61 -3.80
C GLN A 196 7.10 -0.87 -2.67
N TRP A 197 6.29 0.14 -2.31
CA TRP A 197 5.11 -0.02 -1.44
C TRP A 197 4.08 -1.02 -1.97
N ARG A 198 3.86 -1.14 -3.29
CA ARG A 198 2.93 -2.14 -3.85
C ARG A 198 3.41 -3.58 -3.59
N LYS A 199 4.71 -3.83 -3.70
CA LYS A 199 5.33 -5.14 -3.46
C LYS A 199 5.41 -5.47 -1.96
N LEU A 200 5.69 -4.47 -1.13
CA LEU A 200 5.61 -4.59 0.32
C LEU A 200 4.16 -4.75 0.82
N ILE A 201 3.14 -4.23 0.13
CA ILE A 201 1.72 -4.47 0.46
C ILE A 201 1.31 -5.93 0.19
N ILE A 202 1.84 -6.57 -0.86
CA ILE A 202 1.67 -8.01 -1.10
C ILE A 202 2.14 -8.82 0.11
N TYR A 203 3.33 -8.46 0.61
CA TYR A 203 3.92 -9.02 1.81
C TYR A 203 3.09 -8.72 3.09
N PHE A 204 2.68 -7.45 3.26
CA PHE A 204 1.99 -6.96 4.45
C PHE A 204 0.57 -7.54 4.59
N VAL A 205 -0.13 -7.76 3.49
CA VAL A 205 -1.50 -8.31 3.51
C VAL A 205 -1.50 -9.84 3.58
N TYR A 206 -0.44 -10.52 3.11
CA TYR A 206 -0.26 -11.96 3.30
C TYR A 206 -0.02 -12.30 4.79
N ALA A 207 0.84 -11.54 5.47
CA ALA A 207 1.06 -11.65 6.91
C ALA A 207 -0.19 -11.32 7.74
N ILE A 208 -0.98 -10.30 7.33
CA ILE A 208 -2.24 -9.93 8.00
C ILE A 208 -3.33 -11.00 7.80
N ARG A 209 -3.36 -11.71 6.67
CA ARG A 209 -4.38 -12.74 6.40
C ARG A 209 -4.03 -14.11 6.98
N LEU A 210 -2.74 -14.46 7.11
CA LEU A 210 -2.29 -15.57 7.96
C LEU A 210 -2.81 -15.42 9.41
N GLY A 211 -2.94 -14.18 9.89
CA GLY A 211 -3.52 -13.90 11.19
C GLY A 211 -5.04 -13.94 11.29
N LYS A 212 -5.76 -13.51 10.25
CA LYS A 212 -7.23 -13.45 10.29
C LYS A 212 -7.90 -14.81 9.99
N TYR A 213 -7.27 -15.68 9.20
CA TYR A 213 -7.86 -16.97 8.79
C TYR A 213 -6.99 -18.18 9.20
N GLY A 214 -5.90 -17.96 9.93
CA GLY A 214 -5.11 -19.03 10.55
C GLY A 214 -5.59 -19.39 11.97
N ALA A 215 -6.57 -18.67 12.51
CA ALA A 215 -7.17 -18.98 13.81
C ALA A 215 -8.30 -20.04 13.72
N GLU A 216 -8.82 -20.30 12.51
CA GLU A 216 -9.71 -21.42 12.23
C GLU A 216 -8.99 -22.31 11.22
N GLY A 217 -8.73 -23.56 11.61
CA GLY A 217 -7.72 -24.43 11.02
C GLY A 217 -7.66 -24.48 9.49
N GLY A 218 -6.42 -24.37 8.97
CA GLY A 218 -5.88 -25.19 7.88
C GLY A 218 -6.46 -25.17 6.46
N HIS A 219 -7.74 -24.88 6.25
CA HIS A 219 -8.43 -25.14 4.98
C HIS A 219 -8.24 -24.08 3.90
N TRP A 220 -7.22 -23.22 3.95
CA TRP A 220 -7.01 -22.22 2.90
C TRP A 220 -6.51 -22.81 1.57
N MET A 221 -5.94 -24.01 1.59
CA MET A 221 -5.53 -24.71 0.36
C MET A 221 -6.72 -25.24 -0.45
N ASP A 222 -7.86 -25.57 0.18
CA ASP A 222 -9.04 -26.04 -0.55
C ASP A 222 -9.74 -24.92 -1.33
N TRP A 223 -9.58 -23.66 -0.91
CA TRP A 223 -10.03 -22.48 -1.65
C TRP A 223 -9.23 -22.22 -2.94
N VAL A 224 -8.11 -22.93 -3.14
CA VAL A 224 -7.33 -22.92 -4.38
C VAL A 224 -7.88 -23.94 -5.39
N ARG A 225 -8.62 -24.96 -4.93
CA ARG A 225 -9.21 -26.01 -5.77
C ARG A 225 -10.65 -25.73 -6.17
N ASP A 226 -11.43 -25.12 -5.29
CA ASP A 226 -12.81 -24.74 -5.59
C ASP A 226 -12.81 -23.44 -6.41
N GLY A 227 -13.13 -23.53 -7.70
CA GLY A 227 -13.20 -22.42 -8.67
C GLY A 227 -14.21 -21.31 -8.35
N ARG A 228 -14.62 -21.16 -7.09
CA ARG A 228 -15.58 -20.16 -6.65
C ARG A 228 -14.92 -18.79 -6.50
N ASN A 229 -15.51 -17.82 -7.17
CA ASN A 229 -15.02 -16.46 -7.43
C ASN A 229 -15.18 -15.52 -6.21
N ILE A 230 -14.91 -16.00 -4.98
CA ILE A 230 -15.31 -15.34 -3.71
C ILE A 230 -14.17 -14.48 -3.09
N GLY A 231 -13.20 -14.03 -3.90
CA GLY A 231 -12.06 -13.22 -3.43
C GLY A 231 -12.01 -11.82 -4.05
N SER A 232 -11.50 -10.83 -3.30
CA SER A 232 -11.19 -9.50 -3.85
C SER A 232 -10.22 -9.62 -5.04
N LEU A 233 -10.24 -8.66 -5.98
CA LEU A 233 -9.39 -8.68 -7.18
C LEU A 233 -7.90 -8.74 -6.82
N TRP A 234 -7.51 -8.15 -5.69
CA TRP A 234 -6.16 -8.26 -5.13
C TRP A 234 -5.75 -9.71 -4.81
N TRP A 235 -6.68 -10.54 -4.33
CA TRP A 235 -6.44 -11.98 -4.11
C TRP A 235 -6.30 -12.75 -5.43
N ARG A 236 -6.97 -12.30 -6.50
CA ARG A 236 -6.75 -12.87 -7.85
C ARG A 236 -5.35 -12.56 -8.36
N ASP A 237 -4.85 -11.34 -8.18
CA ASP A 237 -3.49 -10.98 -8.60
C ASP A 237 -2.41 -11.73 -7.80
N VAL A 238 -2.62 -11.92 -6.49
CA VAL A 238 -1.72 -12.75 -5.67
C VAL A 238 -1.78 -14.23 -6.04
N ARG A 239 -2.97 -14.77 -6.39
CA ARG A 239 -3.14 -16.13 -6.93
C ARG A 239 -2.39 -16.33 -8.24
N ARG A 240 -2.48 -15.36 -9.16
CA ARG A 240 -1.75 -15.37 -10.45
C ARG A 240 -0.25 -15.39 -10.25
N LEU A 241 0.27 -14.61 -9.29
CA LEU A 241 1.69 -14.61 -8.94
C LEU A 241 2.17 -15.98 -8.40
N LYS A 242 1.35 -16.70 -7.60
CA LYS A 242 1.68 -18.07 -7.15
C LYS A 242 1.62 -19.11 -8.27
N ALA A 243 0.68 -18.95 -9.22
CA ALA A 243 0.55 -19.79 -10.40
C ALA A 243 1.66 -19.55 -11.45
N GLY A 244 2.59 -18.62 -11.21
CA GLY A 244 3.67 -18.28 -12.14
C GLY A 244 3.24 -17.33 -13.27
N GLU A 245 2.00 -16.82 -13.24
CA GLU A 245 1.55 -15.81 -14.21
C GLU A 245 2.14 -14.44 -13.85
N GLY A 246 3.07 -13.95 -14.66
CA GLY A 246 3.70 -12.63 -14.53
C GLY A 246 5.11 -12.65 -13.96
N VAL A 247 5.38 -11.87 -12.92
CA VAL A 247 6.73 -11.76 -12.32
C VAL A 247 7.02 -13.04 -11.52
N ASN A 248 8.11 -13.74 -11.83
CA ASN A 248 8.56 -14.90 -11.08
C ASN A 248 8.81 -14.52 -9.60
N VAL A 249 7.99 -15.06 -8.70
CA VAL A 249 8.06 -14.86 -7.24
C VAL A 249 8.48 -16.13 -6.50
N ARG A 250 9.05 -17.12 -7.20
CA ARG A 250 9.50 -18.39 -6.60
C ARG A 250 10.54 -18.16 -5.48
N TRP A 251 11.42 -17.18 -5.69
CA TRP A 251 12.38 -16.67 -4.69
C TRP A 251 11.76 -16.23 -3.36
N LEU A 252 10.47 -15.82 -3.35
CA LEU A 252 9.79 -15.39 -2.12
C LEU A 252 9.43 -16.59 -1.24
N TRP A 253 9.12 -17.74 -1.85
CA TRP A 253 8.64 -18.93 -1.15
C TRP A 253 9.79 -19.80 -0.66
N GLU A 254 10.90 -19.84 -1.39
CA GLU A 254 12.14 -20.52 -0.99
C GLU A 254 12.72 -19.94 0.31
N ASP A 255 12.41 -18.68 0.61
CA ASP A 255 12.93 -17.95 1.75
C ASP A 255 12.12 -18.16 3.05
N PHE A 256 10.93 -18.80 3.01
CA PHE A 256 10.11 -19.06 4.20
C PHE A 256 9.93 -20.56 4.46
N ARG A 257 10.22 -21.00 5.68
CA ARG A 257 10.04 -22.38 6.14
C ARG A 257 8.97 -22.45 7.23
N LEU A 258 8.10 -23.45 7.16
CA LEU A 258 7.08 -23.66 8.19
C LEU A 258 7.70 -24.41 9.38
N LYS A 259 7.68 -23.81 10.56
CA LYS A 259 7.98 -24.48 11.82
C LYS A 259 6.67 -24.99 12.42
N ILE A 260 6.55 -26.30 12.52
CA ILE A 260 5.34 -26.94 13.05
C ILE A 260 5.22 -26.70 14.55
N GLY A 261 4.00 -26.44 15.01
CA GLY A 261 3.59 -26.41 16.41
C GLY A 261 2.67 -27.61 16.66
N GLU A 262 1.36 -27.40 16.66
CA GLU A 262 0.36 -28.46 16.85
C GLU A 262 0.06 -29.26 15.57
N GLY A 263 0.52 -28.82 14.40
CA GLY A 263 0.40 -29.58 13.15
C GLY A 263 -0.97 -29.57 12.47
N ARG A 264 -1.94 -28.80 12.98
CA ARG A 264 -3.23 -28.55 12.31
C ARG A 264 -3.06 -27.67 11.07
N GLY A 265 -3.71 -28.02 9.98
CA GLY A 265 -3.62 -27.31 8.71
C GLY A 265 -2.34 -27.49 7.92
N VAL A 266 -1.54 -28.51 8.26
CA VAL A 266 -0.29 -28.85 7.58
C VAL A 266 -0.40 -30.26 7.05
N LYS A 267 -0.41 -30.44 5.73
CA LYS A 267 -0.47 -31.77 5.11
C LYS A 267 0.85 -32.49 5.26
N PHE A 268 0.82 -33.68 5.85
CA PHE A 268 2.03 -34.45 6.15
C PHE A 268 2.90 -34.67 4.90
N TRP A 269 2.29 -35.04 3.77
CA TRP A 269 3.05 -35.39 2.57
C TRP A 269 3.36 -34.20 1.63
N TRP A 270 2.47 -33.22 1.58
CA TRP A 270 2.48 -32.19 0.52
C TRP A 270 3.07 -30.86 0.94
N ASP A 271 3.10 -30.56 2.24
CA ASP A 271 3.66 -29.31 2.73
C ASP A 271 5.15 -29.47 3.06
N THR A 272 5.95 -28.43 2.79
CA THR A 272 7.38 -28.40 3.16
C THR A 272 7.54 -27.96 4.61
N TRP A 273 7.20 -28.87 5.53
CA TRP A 273 7.32 -28.66 6.99
C TRP A 273 8.54 -29.37 7.60
N CYS A 274 9.13 -30.34 6.89
CA CYS A 274 10.30 -31.10 7.30
C CYS A 274 11.27 -31.21 6.10
N GLY A 275 12.51 -30.74 6.25
CA GLY A 275 13.51 -30.73 5.17
C GLY A 275 13.43 -29.53 4.21
N GLU A 276 13.92 -29.71 2.98
CA GLU A 276 14.00 -28.66 1.93
C GLU A 276 12.91 -28.78 0.85
N GLU A 277 12.28 -29.94 0.72
CA GLU A 277 11.20 -30.22 -0.21
C GLU A 277 10.07 -31.02 0.47
N CYS A 278 8.90 -31.15 -0.17
CA CYS A 278 7.80 -31.91 0.42
C CYS A 278 8.11 -33.42 0.46
N LEU A 279 7.66 -34.11 1.51
CA LEU A 279 7.93 -35.53 1.72
C LEU A 279 7.40 -36.42 0.59
N ALA A 280 6.35 -36.01 -0.13
CA ALA A 280 5.84 -36.71 -1.31
C ALA A 280 6.84 -36.72 -2.48
N ASN A 281 7.65 -35.67 -2.63
CA ASN A 281 8.67 -35.60 -3.68
C ASN A 281 9.93 -36.36 -3.27
N LYS A 282 10.32 -36.22 -2.00
CA LYS A 282 11.51 -36.90 -1.46
C LYS A 282 11.30 -38.42 -1.32
N PHE A 283 10.11 -38.85 -0.90
CA PHE A 283 9.76 -40.26 -0.69
C PHE A 283 8.51 -40.68 -1.49
N PRO A 284 8.57 -40.66 -2.83
CA PRO A 284 7.39 -40.88 -3.69
C PRO A 284 6.79 -42.28 -3.51
N ARG A 285 7.65 -43.28 -3.29
CA ARG A 285 7.23 -44.68 -3.08
C ARG A 285 6.51 -44.86 -1.74
N LEU A 286 7.01 -44.24 -0.67
CA LEU A 286 6.34 -44.26 0.64
C LEU A 286 5.01 -43.49 0.60
N TYR A 287 4.97 -42.35 -0.07
CA TYR A 287 3.72 -41.60 -0.29
C TYR A 287 2.67 -42.47 -0.98
N LEU A 288 3.03 -43.23 -2.01
CA LEU A 288 2.11 -44.13 -2.70
C LEU A 288 1.55 -45.24 -1.80
N LEU A 289 2.38 -45.76 -0.88
CA LEU A 289 2.03 -46.81 0.07
C LEU A 289 1.30 -46.30 1.32
N SER A 290 1.40 -45.01 1.62
CA SER A 290 0.73 -44.42 2.79
C SER A 290 -0.79 -44.53 2.68
N THR A 291 -1.43 -44.89 3.79
CA THR A 291 -2.89 -44.83 3.94
C THR A 291 -3.36 -43.40 4.27
N GLY A 292 -2.49 -42.59 4.90
CA GLY A 292 -2.76 -41.21 5.32
C GLY A 292 -2.34 -40.13 4.32
N LYS A 293 -2.58 -40.31 3.01
CA LYS A 293 -2.06 -39.40 1.96
C LYS A 293 -2.53 -37.95 2.09
N GLN A 294 -3.72 -37.73 2.65
CA GLN A 294 -4.33 -36.42 2.82
C GLN A 294 -4.39 -35.95 4.28
N LYS A 295 -3.87 -36.77 5.21
CA LYS A 295 -3.89 -36.45 6.63
C LYS A 295 -2.95 -35.28 6.94
N GLU A 296 -3.35 -34.53 7.94
CA GLU A 296 -2.54 -33.47 8.52
C GLU A 296 -1.50 -34.04 9.49
N CYS A 297 -0.43 -33.30 9.76
CA CYS A 297 0.63 -33.76 10.66
C CYS A 297 0.12 -34.14 12.06
N HIS A 298 -0.90 -33.43 12.58
CA HIS A 298 -1.50 -33.74 13.87
C HIS A 298 -2.35 -35.02 13.88
N GLU A 299 -2.70 -35.59 12.71
CA GLU A 299 -3.47 -36.83 12.60
C GLU A 299 -2.58 -38.04 12.32
N MET A 300 -1.29 -37.80 12.15
CA MET A 300 -0.28 -38.79 11.77
C MET A 300 0.49 -39.34 12.98
N GLY A 301 -0.02 -39.11 14.19
CA GLY A 301 0.60 -39.55 15.44
C GLY A 301 -0.31 -39.35 16.65
N ASN A 302 0.16 -39.77 17.81
CA ASN A 302 -0.50 -39.59 19.10
C ASN A 302 0.48 -38.99 20.10
N GLU A 303 -0.03 -38.22 21.06
CA GLU A 303 0.77 -37.72 22.19
C GLU A 303 0.81 -38.77 23.30
N ASP A 304 2.01 -39.22 23.69
CA ASP A 304 2.22 -40.11 24.83
C ASP A 304 3.01 -39.38 25.92
N ARG A 305 2.33 -39.08 27.04
CA ARG A 305 2.82 -38.56 28.33
C ARG A 305 3.75 -37.34 28.35
N THR A 306 4.27 -36.86 27.21
CA THR A 306 5.03 -35.62 26.94
C THR A 306 5.68 -35.61 25.54
N THR A 307 5.68 -36.71 24.79
CA THR A 307 6.33 -36.80 23.47
C THR A 307 5.37 -37.21 22.36
N TRP A 308 5.56 -36.62 21.18
CA TRP A 308 4.78 -36.95 19.98
C TRP A 308 5.31 -38.23 19.33
N LYS A 309 4.44 -39.22 19.13
CA LYS A 309 4.78 -40.48 18.46
C LYS A 309 4.10 -40.57 17.10
N TRP A 310 4.90 -40.61 16.05
CA TRP A 310 4.43 -40.75 14.67
C TRP A 310 3.92 -42.18 14.39
N ASN A 311 2.69 -42.27 13.88
CA ASN A 311 2.00 -43.51 13.53
C ASN A 311 1.78 -43.55 12.02
N LEU A 312 2.78 -44.04 11.29
CA LEU A 312 2.72 -44.20 9.84
C LEU A 312 2.10 -45.57 9.50
N SER A 313 0.98 -45.57 8.77
CA SER A 313 0.28 -46.79 8.36
C SER A 313 0.36 -47.00 6.84
N TRP A 314 0.69 -48.22 6.43
CA TRP A 314 0.96 -48.61 5.04
C TRP A 314 -0.11 -49.55 4.51
N ARG A 315 -0.37 -49.50 3.19
CA ARG A 315 -1.39 -50.33 2.52
C ARG A 315 -1.01 -51.81 2.41
N ARG A 316 0.27 -52.14 2.57
CA ARG A 316 0.83 -53.50 2.56
C ARG A 316 2.10 -53.55 3.41
N ASN A 317 2.60 -54.76 3.67
CA ASN A 317 3.93 -54.96 4.24
C ASN A 317 4.99 -54.31 3.35
N LEU A 318 5.99 -53.70 3.98
CA LEU A 318 7.09 -53.02 3.30
C LEU A 318 8.13 -54.04 2.84
N PHE A 319 8.77 -53.75 1.71
CA PHE A 319 9.98 -54.47 1.32
C PHE A 319 11.19 -53.90 2.05
N GLU A 320 12.29 -54.67 2.12
CA GLU A 320 13.51 -54.28 2.83
C GLU A 320 14.05 -52.90 2.42
N TRP A 321 14.07 -52.60 1.12
CA TRP A 321 14.48 -51.28 0.60
C TRP A 321 13.48 -50.15 0.90
N GLU A 322 12.20 -50.47 1.18
CA GLU A 322 11.20 -49.50 1.63
C GLU A 322 11.33 -49.24 3.15
N GLU A 323 11.75 -50.24 3.92
CA GLU A 323 12.06 -50.08 5.35
C GLU A 323 13.24 -49.14 5.59
N GLU A 324 14.25 -49.20 4.72
CA GLU A 324 15.37 -48.25 4.75
C GLU A 324 14.89 -46.80 4.54
N ALA A 325 14.04 -46.57 3.55
CA ALA A 325 13.44 -45.26 3.30
C ALA A 325 12.55 -44.80 4.47
N VAL A 326 11.85 -45.71 5.15
CA VAL A 326 11.07 -45.39 6.36
C VAL A 326 11.99 -45.00 7.52
N ARG A 327 13.16 -45.62 7.65
CA ARG A 327 14.16 -45.26 8.66
C ARG A 327 14.68 -43.84 8.45
N GLU A 328 14.98 -43.47 7.20
CA GLU A 328 15.37 -42.10 6.86
C GLU A 328 14.25 -41.10 7.15
N LEU A 329 13.02 -41.41 6.71
CA LEU A 329 11.85 -40.57 6.98
C LEU A 329 11.63 -40.37 8.49
N LYS A 330 11.70 -41.45 9.29
CA LYS A 330 11.57 -41.39 10.75
C LYS A 330 12.63 -40.50 11.38
N GLY A 331 13.90 -40.65 10.99
CA GLY A 331 14.98 -39.79 11.47
C GLY A 331 14.69 -38.31 11.24
N MET A 332 14.17 -37.95 10.06
CA MET A 332 13.81 -36.56 9.74
C MET A 332 12.61 -36.02 10.56
N ILE A 333 11.56 -36.82 10.73
CA ILE A 333 10.33 -36.36 11.40
C ILE A 333 10.42 -36.42 12.93
N GLU A 334 11.27 -37.26 13.51
CA GLU A 334 11.49 -37.36 14.96
C GLU A 334 12.25 -36.15 15.51
N GLU A 335 13.07 -35.46 14.70
CA GLU A 335 13.67 -34.17 15.04
C GLU A 335 12.63 -33.06 15.23
N VAL A 336 11.42 -33.25 14.68
CA VAL A 336 10.36 -32.25 14.68
C VAL A 336 9.38 -32.53 15.82
N LYS A 337 9.41 -31.68 16.85
CA LYS A 337 8.50 -31.77 18.00
C LYS A 337 7.14 -31.12 17.70
N ILE A 338 6.09 -31.93 17.62
CA ILE A 338 4.71 -31.44 17.66
C ILE A 338 4.32 -31.15 19.11
N THR A 339 3.74 -29.98 19.36
CA THR A 339 3.27 -29.55 20.69
C THR A 339 1.83 -29.08 20.57
N LEU A 340 0.90 -29.84 21.16
CA LEU A 340 -0.52 -29.52 21.10
C LEU A 340 -0.80 -28.16 21.77
N GLY A 341 -1.68 -27.36 21.16
CA GLY A 341 -2.02 -26.01 21.62
C GLY A 341 -0.98 -24.92 21.27
N TYR A 342 0.17 -25.28 20.69
CA TYR A 342 1.12 -24.29 20.18
C TYR A 342 0.88 -24.03 18.68
N PRO A 343 0.65 -22.78 18.25
CA PRO A 343 0.34 -22.50 16.85
C PRO A 343 1.55 -22.75 15.92
N ASN A 344 1.29 -23.20 14.70
CA ASN A 344 2.32 -23.30 13.65
C ASN A 344 2.88 -21.91 13.31
N ARG A 345 4.19 -21.80 13.06
CA ARG A 345 4.86 -20.50 12.82
C ARG A 345 5.71 -20.53 11.56
N TRP A 346 5.62 -19.48 10.76
CA TRP A 346 6.53 -19.29 9.63
C TRP A 346 7.86 -18.71 10.10
N LYS A 347 8.96 -19.37 9.75
CA LYS A 347 10.34 -18.90 9.97
C LYS A 347 10.90 -18.38 8.67
N TRP A 348 11.43 -17.17 8.68
CA TRP A 348 12.19 -16.64 7.55
C TRP A 348 13.64 -17.13 7.61
N SER A 349 14.15 -17.73 6.54
CA SER A 349 15.47 -18.37 6.50
C SER A 349 16.64 -17.36 6.57
N HIS A 350 16.37 -16.08 6.30
CA HIS A 350 17.38 -15.01 6.27
C HIS A 350 17.47 -14.19 7.55
N SER A 351 16.97 -14.74 8.66
CA SER A 351 17.08 -14.15 9.99
C SER A 351 17.47 -15.23 11.00
N THR A 352 18.47 -14.94 11.82
CA THR A 352 18.94 -15.81 12.91
C THR A 352 17.81 -16.10 13.90
N GLU A 353 16.97 -15.10 14.18
CA GLU A 353 15.78 -15.21 15.01
C GLU A 353 14.54 -15.71 14.23
N GLY A 354 14.66 -15.93 12.91
CA GLY A 354 13.56 -16.39 12.06
C GLY A 354 12.49 -15.34 11.76
N GLN A 355 12.70 -14.10 12.21
CA GLN A 355 11.78 -12.99 12.01
C GLN A 355 12.03 -12.31 10.67
N TYR A 356 10.97 -11.93 9.99
CA TYR A 356 11.11 -11.21 8.73
C TYR A 356 11.60 -9.77 8.91
N SER A 357 12.49 -9.33 8.02
CA SER A 357 12.93 -7.94 7.92
C SER A 357 12.73 -7.41 6.50
N THR A 358 11.95 -6.34 6.37
CA THR A 358 11.77 -5.61 5.11
C THR A 358 13.10 -5.08 4.57
N LYS A 359 14.06 -4.74 5.45
CA LYS A 359 15.39 -4.26 5.05
C LYS A 359 16.19 -5.37 4.35
N ILE A 360 16.24 -6.55 4.96
CA ILE A 360 16.98 -7.69 4.40
C ILE A 360 16.28 -8.20 3.13
N ALA A 361 14.94 -8.22 3.12
CA ALA A 361 14.17 -8.62 1.94
C ALA A 361 14.37 -7.62 0.78
N TYR A 362 14.41 -6.33 1.09
CA TYR A 362 14.74 -5.29 0.12
C TYR A 362 16.16 -5.41 -0.41
N GLN A 363 17.14 -5.70 0.46
CA GLN A 363 18.53 -5.91 0.05
C GLN A 363 18.64 -7.10 -0.91
N ARG A 364 18.00 -8.25 -0.61
CA ARG A 364 17.94 -9.41 -1.51
C ARG A 364 17.25 -9.08 -2.84
N LEU A 365 16.07 -8.45 -2.79
CA LEU A 365 15.34 -8.00 -3.98
C LEU A 365 16.17 -7.06 -4.85
N SER A 366 16.93 -6.18 -4.21
CA SER A 366 17.83 -5.25 -4.90
C SER A 366 18.96 -6.03 -5.55
N MET A 367 19.59 -6.99 -4.85
CA MET A 367 20.65 -7.86 -5.40
C MET A 367 20.18 -8.66 -6.62
N LEU A 368 18.96 -9.22 -6.58
CA LEU A 368 18.39 -10.00 -7.69
C LEU A 368 18.04 -9.15 -8.93
N ARG A 369 17.94 -7.83 -8.79
CA ARG A 369 17.57 -6.89 -9.86
C ARG A 369 18.67 -5.90 -10.19
N LYS A 370 19.91 -6.11 -9.73
CA LYS A 370 21.01 -5.17 -9.96
C LYS A 370 21.33 -5.10 -11.45
N ASN A 371 20.87 -4.02 -12.09
CA ASN A 371 21.59 -3.44 -13.21
C ASN A 371 22.53 -2.35 -12.63
N PRO A 372 23.85 -2.60 -12.56
CA PRO A 372 24.80 -1.67 -11.95
C PRO A 372 24.77 -0.27 -12.57
N GLU A 373 24.48 -0.17 -13.86
CA GLU A 373 24.40 1.10 -14.58
C GLU A 373 23.15 1.91 -14.18
N GLU A 374 22.01 1.24 -14.00
CA GLU A 374 20.77 1.84 -13.49
C GLU A 374 20.94 2.36 -12.06
N GLU A 375 21.61 1.61 -11.20
CA GLU A 375 21.87 2.03 -9.82
C GLU A 375 22.75 3.29 -9.77
N LYS A 376 23.79 3.36 -10.60
CA LYS A 376 24.66 4.56 -10.71
C LYS A 376 23.86 5.78 -11.14
N ILE A 377 23.03 5.65 -12.17
CA ILE A 377 22.21 6.74 -12.71
C ILE A 377 21.20 7.22 -11.66
N PHE A 378 20.48 6.31 -10.98
CA PHE A 378 19.53 6.70 -9.95
C PHE A 378 20.18 7.35 -8.74
N LYS A 379 21.35 6.85 -8.29
CA LYS A 379 22.13 7.55 -7.26
C LYS A 379 22.44 8.98 -7.69
N ARG A 380 22.78 9.21 -8.96
CA ARG A 380 23.05 10.55 -9.49
C ARG A 380 21.80 11.44 -9.49
N VAL A 381 20.64 10.92 -9.91
CA VAL A 381 19.35 11.64 -9.83
C VAL A 381 19.03 12.10 -8.41
N TRP A 382 19.16 11.20 -7.43
CA TRP A 382 18.81 11.51 -6.04
C TRP A 382 19.85 12.38 -5.31
N ASN A 383 21.11 12.36 -5.76
CA ASN A 383 22.20 13.20 -5.23
C ASN A 383 22.33 14.57 -5.93
N SER A 384 21.37 14.93 -6.79
CA SER A 384 21.36 16.19 -7.54
C SER A 384 21.11 17.43 -6.64
N THR A 385 21.41 18.62 -7.16
CA THR A 385 21.21 19.91 -6.47
C THR A 385 19.79 20.46 -6.62
N VAL A 386 18.91 19.77 -7.33
CA VAL A 386 17.55 20.26 -7.58
C VAL A 386 16.60 19.94 -6.41
N PRO A 387 15.45 20.63 -6.29
CA PRO A 387 14.45 20.28 -5.28
C PRO A 387 14.01 18.82 -5.39
N SER A 388 13.72 18.17 -4.25
CA SER A 388 13.37 16.74 -4.21
C SER A 388 12.18 16.36 -5.11
N LYS A 389 11.24 17.30 -5.32
CA LYS A 389 10.11 17.13 -6.25
C LYS A 389 10.57 16.98 -7.72
N VAL A 390 11.63 17.69 -8.10
CA VAL A 390 12.22 17.68 -9.44
C VAL A 390 13.06 16.43 -9.63
N ALA A 391 13.85 16.03 -8.61
CA ALA A 391 14.59 14.77 -8.63
C ALA A 391 13.64 13.56 -8.78
N ALA A 392 12.55 13.54 -8.01
CA ALA A 392 11.51 12.52 -8.12
C ALA A 392 10.78 12.54 -9.47
N PHE A 393 10.66 13.72 -10.10
CA PHE A 393 10.12 13.86 -11.45
C PHE A 393 11.07 13.28 -12.49
N ASN A 394 12.36 13.62 -12.46
CA ASN A 394 13.37 13.09 -13.39
C ASN A 394 13.47 11.56 -13.27
N TRP A 395 13.49 11.03 -12.04
CA TRP A 395 13.45 9.59 -11.82
C TRP A 395 12.23 8.92 -12.50
N LYS A 396 11.05 9.54 -12.43
CA LYS A 396 9.84 9.03 -13.11
C LYS A 396 9.89 9.21 -14.62
N SER A 397 10.49 10.27 -15.14
CA SER A 397 10.59 10.49 -16.58
C SER A 397 11.55 9.50 -17.23
N LEU A 398 12.69 9.21 -16.58
CA LEU A 398 13.65 8.20 -17.03
C LEU A 398 13.04 6.79 -17.11
N LEU A 399 12.00 6.53 -16.32
CA LEU A 399 11.25 5.27 -16.32
C LEU A 399 10.02 5.27 -17.24
N ASP A 400 9.76 6.36 -17.98
CA ASP A 400 8.53 6.61 -18.74
C ASP A 400 7.25 6.39 -17.90
N ARG A 401 7.23 6.95 -16.67
CA ARG A 401 6.10 6.78 -15.72
C ARG A 401 5.31 8.05 -15.44
N ILE A 402 5.68 9.16 -16.08
CA ILE A 402 4.97 10.44 -15.99
C ILE A 402 3.68 10.43 -16.83
N PRO A 403 2.69 11.30 -16.52
CA PRO A 403 1.41 11.32 -17.24
C PRO A 403 1.50 12.07 -18.59
N THR A 404 2.37 11.59 -19.47
CA THR A 404 2.38 11.94 -20.91
C THR A 404 1.11 11.41 -21.57
N LYS A 405 0.69 11.97 -22.72
CA LYS A 405 -0.52 11.49 -23.43
C LYS A 405 -0.45 10.00 -23.74
N LEU A 406 0.70 9.48 -24.21
CA LEU A 406 0.87 8.06 -24.47
C LEU A 406 0.67 7.21 -23.21
N ASN A 407 1.22 7.62 -22.06
CA ASN A 407 1.03 6.89 -20.80
C ASN A 407 -0.40 6.99 -20.25
N LEU A 408 -1.12 8.06 -20.57
CA LEU A 408 -2.55 8.18 -20.23
C LEU A 408 -3.42 7.28 -21.12
N ILE A 409 -3.05 7.12 -22.40
CA ILE A 409 -3.70 6.17 -23.31
C ILE A 409 -3.45 4.72 -22.86
N LYS A 410 -2.19 4.36 -22.56
CA LYS A 410 -1.84 3.05 -21.99
C LYS A 410 -2.59 2.72 -20.69
N ARG A 411 -3.09 3.74 -19.98
CA ARG A 411 -3.88 3.63 -18.73
C ARG A 411 -5.39 3.73 -18.96
N GLU A 412 -5.85 3.74 -20.21
CA GLU A 412 -7.26 3.87 -20.61
C GLU A 412 -7.94 5.15 -20.08
N ILE A 413 -7.14 6.19 -19.77
CA ILE A 413 -7.67 7.49 -19.34
C ILE A 413 -8.06 8.32 -20.56
N ILE A 414 -7.22 8.30 -21.59
CA ILE A 414 -7.52 8.83 -22.92
C ILE A 414 -7.88 7.61 -23.78
N LYS A 415 -9.04 7.66 -24.44
CA LYS A 415 -9.55 6.53 -25.22
C LYS A 415 -9.17 6.63 -26.70
N ASP A 416 -9.11 7.85 -27.22
CA ASP A 416 -8.78 8.10 -28.62
C ASP A 416 -7.27 8.29 -28.80
N MET A 417 -6.67 7.50 -29.70
CA MET A 417 -5.27 7.64 -30.09
C MET A 417 -5.00 8.98 -30.79
N ALA A 418 -5.99 9.57 -31.45
CA ALA A 418 -5.87 10.88 -32.09
C ALA A 418 -5.60 12.00 -31.08
N GLU A 419 -6.08 11.86 -29.84
CA GLU A 419 -5.77 12.77 -28.72
C GLU A 419 -4.37 12.56 -28.11
N GLY A 420 -3.62 11.59 -28.62
CA GLY A 420 -2.27 11.22 -28.19
C GLY A 420 -1.18 12.21 -28.62
N LYS A 421 -1.49 13.15 -29.50
CA LYS A 421 -0.54 14.13 -30.02
C LYS A 421 0.04 15.02 -28.92
N CYS A 422 1.32 15.35 -29.06
CA CYS A 422 2.08 16.22 -28.19
C CYS A 422 1.44 17.58 -28.07
N VAL A 423 1.23 18.02 -26.83
CA VAL A 423 0.54 19.28 -26.53
C VAL A 423 1.32 20.48 -27.03
N LEU A 424 2.65 20.37 -27.13
CA LEU A 424 3.53 21.46 -27.54
C LEU A 424 3.68 21.59 -29.06
N CYS A 425 3.93 20.49 -29.78
CA CYS A 425 4.14 20.55 -31.23
C CYS A 425 2.90 20.23 -32.06
N LYS A 426 1.93 19.48 -31.50
CA LYS A 426 0.70 18.97 -32.14
C LYS A 426 0.92 18.05 -33.35
N GLU A 427 2.12 17.51 -33.54
CA GLU A 427 2.50 16.69 -34.71
C GLU A 427 2.61 15.20 -34.36
N GLU A 428 3.45 14.87 -33.39
CA GLU A 428 3.81 13.50 -33.01
C GLU A 428 3.14 13.05 -31.70
N ILE A 429 3.16 11.75 -31.40
CA ILE A 429 2.65 11.19 -30.14
C ILE A 429 3.48 11.69 -28.95
N GLU A 430 2.82 12.08 -27.85
CA GLU A 430 3.48 12.52 -26.62
C GLU A 430 3.94 11.33 -25.76
N ASP A 431 5.18 10.91 -25.93
CA ASP A 431 5.93 10.15 -24.92
C ASP A 431 6.98 11.05 -24.22
N ALA A 432 7.71 10.52 -23.24
CA ALA A 432 8.71 11.30 -22.51
C ALA A 432 9.86 11.77 -23.43
N ASP A 433 10.37 10.89 -24.30
CA ASP A 433 11.51 11.20 -25.18
C ASP A 433 11.13 12.25 -26.22
N HIS A 434 9.95 12.15 -26.81
CA HIS A 434 9.40 13.15 -27.70
C HIS A 434 9.20 14.46 -26.97
N LEU A 435 8.51 14.46 -25.83
CA LEU A 435 8.20 15.68 -25.10
C LEU A 435 9.48 16.45 -24.70
N PHE A 436 10.52 15.75 -24.22
CA PHE A 436 11.72 16.39 -23.69
C PHE A 436 12.85 16.55 -24.70
N LEU A 437 12.94 15.73 -25.74
CA LEU A 437 14.09 15.73 -26.66
C LEU A 437 13.69 15.96 -28.12
N LYS A 438 12.67 15.26 -28.63
CA LYS A 438 12.37 15.23 -30.08
C LYS A 438 11.40 16.33 -30.54
N CYS A 439 10.59 16.87 -29.62
CA CYS A 439 9.62 17.93 -29.90
C CYS A 439 10.32 19.19 -30.42
N LYS A 440 9.80 19.82 -31.47
CA LYS A 440 10.37 21.05 -32.07
C LYS A 440 10.53 22.21 -31.07
N VAL A 441 9.65 22.28 -30.06
CA VAL A 441 9.76 23.27 -28.97
C VAL A 441 10.92 22.92 -28.04
N ALA A 442 11.04 21.65 -27.66
CA ALA A 442 12.12 21.16 -26.81
C ALA A 442 13.49 21.30 -27.49
N ARG A 443 13.62 20.88 -28.76
CA ARG A 443 14.85 21.04 -29.55
C ARG A 443 15.30 22.49 -29.62
N GLY A 444 14.38 23.42 -29.86
CA GLY A 444 14.70 24.85 -29.87
C GLY A 444 15.23 25.36 -28.52
N LEU A 445 14.70 24.87 -27.41
CA LEU A 445 15.20 25.21 -26.07
C LEU A 445 16.57 24.59 -25.81
N TRP A 446 16.77 23.33 -26.16
CA TRP A 446 18.08 22.69 -26.05
C TRP A 446 19.14 23.38 -26.90
N GLN A 447 18.79 23.87 -28.09
CA GLN A 447 19.70 24.66 -28.93
C GLN A 447 20.05 25.99 -28.27
N ALA A 448 19.07 26.71 -27.71
CA ALA A 448 19.34 27.95 -26.97
C ALA A 448 20.26 27.70 -25.77
N CYS A 449 20.04 26.59 -25.07
CA CYS A 449 20.90 26.13 -23.98
C CYS A 449 22.32 25.76 -24.48
N ALA A 450 22.45 25.04 -25.60
CA ALA A 450 23.75 24.72 -26.19
C ALA A 450 24.56 25.97 -26.56
N ASN A 451 23.89 26.98 -27.13
CA ASN A 451 24.49 28.27 -27.45
C ASN A 451 24.90 29.03 -26.18
N TRP A 452 24.14 28.91 -25.09
CA TRP A 452 24.40 29.59 -23.82
C TRP A 452 25.70 29.15 -23.15
N TRP A 453 26.02 27.86 -23.17
CA TRP A 453 27.25 27.34 -22.55
C TRP A 453 28.38 27.05 -23.55
N GLY A 454 28.22 27.51 -24.79
CA GLY A 454 29.26 27.48 -25.83
C GLY A 454 29.70 26.10 -26.28
N THR A 455 28.89 25.06 -26.10
CA THR A 455 29.26 23.67 -26.47
C THR A 455 28.19 23.04 -27.34
N ASN A 456 28.59 22.58 -28.53
CA ASN A 456 27.74 21.76 -29.39
C ASN A 456 27.46 20.43 -28.69
N PHE A 457 26.17 20.15 -28.49
CA PHE A 457 25.71 18.94 -27.84
C PHE A 457 24.61 18.29 -28.66
N THR A 458 24.69 16.96 -28.75
CA THR A 458 23.72 16.14 -29.48
C THR A 458 22.78 15.47 -28.49
N LEU A 459 21.50 15.78 -28.61
CA LEU A 459 20.44 15.01 -27.96
C LEU A 459 20.48 13.57 -28.47
N LEU A 460 20.60 12.60 -27.56
CA LEU A 460 20.66 11.19 -27.91
C LEU A 460 19.25 10.61 -28.10
N ARG A 461 19.19 9.29 -28.32
CA ARG A 461 17.96 8.56 -28.68
C ARG A 461 16.82 8.74 -27.67
N ASP A 462 17.15 8.75 -26.38
CA ASP A 462 16.20 8.68 -25.27
C ASP A 462 16.67 9.51 -24.05
N CYS A 463 15.74 9.83 -23.14
CA CYS A 463 16.04 10.61 -21.94
C CYS A 463 17.11 9.96 -21.07
N TRP A 464 17.18 8.63 -21.06
CA TRP A 464 18.13 7.87 -20.28
C TRP A 464 19.57 8.09 -20.72
N THR A 465 19.85 7.78 -21.98
CA THR A 465 21.16 7.94 -22.63
C THR A 465 21.60 9.39 -22.60
N THR A 466 20.67 10.31 -22.87
CA THR A 466 20.94 11.75 -22.87
C THR A 466 21.31 12.24 -21.47
N PHE A 467 20.53 11.90 -20.44
CA PHE A 467 20.88 12.25 -19.06
C PHE A 467 22.24 11.66 -18.68
N HIS A 468 22.46 10.37 -18.95
CA HIS A 468 23.72 9.70 -18.66
C HIS A 468 24.91 10.48 -19.24
N HIS A 469 24.83 10.83 -20.52
CA HIS A 469 25.85 11.57 -21.27
C HIS A 469 26.15 12.96 -20.66
N PHE A 470 25.15 13.72 -20.22
CA PHE A 470 25.35 15.00 -19.51
C PHE A 470 26.23 14.87 -18.27
N GLY A 471 26.03 13.80 -17.49
CA GLY A 471 26.81 13.57 -16.27
C GLY A 471 28.23 13.07 -16.53
N THR A 472 28.53 12.58 -17.74
CA THR A 472 29.86 12.05 -18.13
C THR A 472 30.74 13.05 -18.87
N TRP A 473 30.27 14.28 -19.11
CA TRP A 473 31.07 15.36 -19.73
C TRP A 473 32.32 15.75 -18.94
N THR A 474 32.39 15.34 -17.68
CA THR A 474 33.48 15.67 -16.78
C THR A 474 33.68 14.57 -15.76
N THR A 475 34.94 14.34 -15.40
CA THR A 475 35.30 13.45 -14.30
C THR A 475 35.15 14.14 -12.93
N LYS A 476 34.97 15.48 -12.90
CA LYS A 476 34.86 16.28 -11.67
C LYS A 476 33.43 16.24 -11.11
N PRO A 477 33.17 15.64 -9.93
CA PRO A 477 31.80 15.44 -9.43
C PRO A 477 30.99 16.72 -9.23
N HIS A 478 31.64 17.83 -8.86
CA HIS A 478 30.95 19.11 -8.62
C HIS A 478 30.47 19.79 -9.92
N ILE A 479 31.18 19.57 -11.04
CA ILE A 479 30.80 20.06 -12.36
C ILE A 479 29.69 19.16 -12.93
N SER A 480 29.83 17.84 -12.79
CA SER A 480 28.81 16.86 -13.18
C SER A 480 27.46 17.15 -12.52
N LYS A 481 27.45 17.48 -11.22
CA LYS A 481 26.23 17.93 -10.50
C LYS A 481 25.64 19.23 -11.07
N GLY A 482 26.47 20.14 -11.59
CA GLY A 482 26.02 21.35 -12.26
C GLY A 482 25.28 21.05 -13.56
N TRP A 483 25.85 20.18 -14.39
CA TRP A 483 25.23 19.70 -15.62
C TRP A 483 23.93 18.92 -15.35
N ASP A 484 23.92 18.05 -14.34
CA ASP A 484 22.69 17.38 -13.92
C ASP A 484 21.63 18.42 -13.49
N CYS A 485 22.01 19.48 -12.79
CA CYS A 485 21.09 20.56 -12.41
C CYS A 485 20.46 21.23 -13.63
N ILE A 486 21.27 21.58 -14.63
CA ILE A 486 20.82 22.19 -15.87
C ILE A 486 19.86 21.25 -16.60
N TRP A 487 20.23 19.96 -16.77
CA TRP A 487 19.36 18.95 -17.36
C TRP A 487 17.98 18.91 -16.69
N ASN A 488 17.97 18.77 -15.36
CA ASN A 488 16.75 18.69 -14.57
C ASN A 488 15.90 19.96 -14.71
N THR A 489 16.56 21.12 -14.83
CA THR A 489 15.89 22.42 -15.00
C THR A 489 15.20 22.53 -16.35
N VAL A 490 15.85 22.08 -17.43
CA VAL A 490 15.28 22.11 -18.78
C VAL A 490 14.05 21.21 -18.85
N ILE A 491 14.16 19.92 -18.48
CA ILE A 491 13.03 18.99 -18.56
C ILE A 491 11.87 19.41 -17.65
N TRP A 492 12.17 19.97 -16.47
CA TRP A 492 11.15 20.51 -15.56
C TRP A 492 10.44 21.72 -16.17
N THR A 493 11.18 22.61 -16.83
CA THR A 493 10.60 23.80 -17.45
C THR A 493 9.70 23.44 -18.63
N ILE A 494 10.12 22.49 -19.46
CA ILE A 494 9.29 21.92 -20.54
C ILE A 494 8.02 21.29 -19.95
N TRP A 495 8.14 20.49 -18.88
CA TRP A 495 6.99 19.86 -18.23
C TRP A 495 6.00 20.88 -17.68
N MET A 496 6.49 21.93 -17.03
CA MET A 496 5.63 23.00 -16.51
C MET A 496 4.95 23.79 -17.64
N ALA A 497 5.65 24.07 -18.73
CA ALA A 497 5.06 24.72 -19.91
C ALA A 497 3.95 23.87 -20.54
N ARG A 498 4.21 22.56 -20.70
CA ARG A 498 3.23 21.59 -21.18
C ARG A 498 2.00 21.56 -20.26
N ASN A 499 2.19 21.49 -18.95
CA ASN A 499 1.06 21.50 -18.00
C ASN A 499 0.29 22.83 -18.01
N GLY A 500 0.98 23.97 -18.14
CA GLY A 500 0.34 25.26 -18.35
C GLY A 500 -0.57 25.25 -19.57
N LYS A 501 -0.11 24.65 -20.68
CA LYS A 501 -0.94 24.46 -21.88
C LYS A 501 -2.13 23.53 -21.66
N VAL A 502 -1.94 22.41 -20.95
CA VAL A 502 -3.03 21.44 -20.72
C VAL A 502 -4.11 21.99 -19.78
N PHE A 503 -3.73 22.64 -18.70
CA PHE A 503 -4.66 23.00 -17.62
C PHE A 503 -5.14 24.45 -17.66
N HIS A 504 -4.43 25.34 -18.36
CA HIS A 504 -4.69 26.78 -18.35
C HIS A 504 -4.59 27.42 -19.74
N ASP A 505 -4.50 26.61 -20.80
CA ASP A 505 -4.26 27.02 -22.20
C ASP A 505 -3.16 28.08 -22.41
N SER A 506 -2.17 28.11 -21.52
CA SER A 506 -1.16 29.19 -21.48
C SER A 506 -0.37 29.26 -22.78
N LYS A 507 -0.02 30.47 -23.26
CA LYS A 507 0.86 30.64 -24.42
C LYS A 507 2.29 30.19 -24.11
N VAL A 508 2.93 29.51 -25.05
CA VAL A 508 4.33 29.05 -24.93
C VAL A 508 5.24 30.04 -25.63
N ASN A 509 6.09 30.73 -24.87
CA ASN A 509 7.11 31.65 -25.39
C ASN A 509 8.50 31.06 -25.11
N LYS A 510 9.26 30.74 -26.16
CA LYS A 510 10.57 30.08 -26.04
C LYS A 510 11.59 30.92 -25.29
N SER A 511 11.65 32.23 -25.56
CA SER A 511 12.59 33.16 -24.89
C SER A 511 12.33 33.20 -23.39
N LYS A 512 11.06 33.34 -22.98
CA LYS A 512 10.67 33.31 -21.56
C LYS A 512 10.98 31.97 -20.89
N LEU A 513 10.79 30.86 -21.59
CA LEU A 513 11.15 29.54 -21.06
C LEU A 513 12.66 29.39 -20.88
N PHE A 514 13.46 29.93 -21.81
CA PHE A 514 14.91 29.92 -21.70
C PHE A 514 15.41 30.78 -20.52
N GLU A 515 14.89 31.99 -20.35
CA GLU A 515 15.18 32.83 -19.17
C GLU A 515 14.83 32.10 -17.86
N LEU A 516 13.68 31.41 -17.81
CA LEU A 516 13.31 30.60 -16.65
C LEU A 516 14.27 29.43 -16.39
N ILE A 517 14.88 28.86 -17.42
CA ILE A 517 15.91 27.82 -17.27
C ILE A 517 17.15 28.42 -16.62
N GLN A 518 17.62 29.58 -17.08
CA GLN A 518 18.78 30.26 -16.50
C GLN A 518 18.53 30.63 -15.03
N LEU A 519 17.39 31.24 -14.71
CA LEU A 519 17.03 31.64 -13.35
C LEU A 519 16.89 30.45 -12.40
N ARG A 520 16.12 29.42 -12.78
CA ARG A 520 15.89 28.25 -11.91
C ARG A 520 17.17 27.47 -11.66
N SER A 521 18.01 27.29 -12.68
CA SER A 521 19.26 26.56 -12.53
C SER A 521 20.21 27.26 -11.58
N PHE A 522 20.30 28.60 -11.66
CA PHE A 522 21.05 29.43 -10.71
C PHE A 522 20.53 29.27 -9.28
N ASP A 523 19.22 29.47 -9.07
CA ASP A 523 18.60 29.36 -7.74
C ASP A 523 18.85 27.99 -7.09
N TRP A 524 18.71 26.91 -7.87
CA TRP A 524 18.88 25.55 -7.36
C TRP A 524 20.34 25.23 -7.02
N ILE A 525 21.29 25.71 -7.82
CA ILE A 525 22.72 25.54 -7.51
C ILE A 525 23.09 26.34 -6.26
N LYS A 526 22.66 27.60 -6.18
CA LYS A 526 22.96 28.49 -5.04
C LYS A 526 22.34 27.99 -3.74
N ALA A 527 21.12 27.45 -3.76
CA ALA A 527 20.44 26.94 -2.58
C ALA A 527 21.15 25.72 -1.94
N LYS A 528 21.88 24.92 -2.72
CA LYS A 528 22.57 23.71 -2.26
C LYS A 528 24.07 23.90 -2.03
N LYS A 529 24.68 24.92 -2.62
CA LYS A 529 26.11 25.25 -2.43
C LYS A 529 26.23 26.47 -1.53
N ALA A 530 26.65 26.27 -0.28
CA ALA A 530 26.81 27.34 0.71
C ALA A 530 27.78 28.47 0.30
N ARG A 531 28.64 28.24 -0.72
CA ARG A 531 29.54 29.24 -1.31
C ARG A 531 29.55 29.10 -2.83
N CYS A 532 28.72 29.89 -3.51
CA CYS A 532 28.83 30.18 -4.95
C CYS A 532 29.54 31.53 -5.11
N TYR A 533 30.67 31.55 -5.82
CA TYR A 533 31.49 32.76 -6.02
C TYR A 533 31.14 33.54 -7.30
N PHE A 534 30.02 33.22 -7.94
CA PHE A 534 29.57 33.85 -9.18
C PHE A 534 28.16 34.45 -8.97
N SER A 535 27.92 35.59 -9.64
CA SER A 535 26.64 36.28 -9.65
C SER A 535 25.66 35.62 -10.64
N LEU A 536 24.40 36.06 -10.60
CA LEU A 536 23.43 35.65 -11.62
C LEU A 536 23.85 36.13 -13.02
N SER A 537 24.47 37.32 -13.10
CA SER A 537 24.97 37.86 -14.36
C SER A 537 26.04 36.96 -14.96
N ASP A 538 27.02 36.53 -14.15
CA ASP A 538 28.09 35.64 -14.59
C ASP A 538 27.51 34.30 -15.07
N TRP A 539 26.52 33.76 -14.34
CA TRP A 539 25.82 32.53 -14.71
C TRP A 539 25.09 32.65 -16.05
N MET A 540 24.41 33.78 -16.29
CA MET A 540 23.69 34.05 -17.52
C MET A 540 24.62 34.24 -18.73
N ILE A 541 25.87 34.67 -18.50
CA ILE A 541 26.88 34.83 -19.55
C ILE A 541 27.51 33.47 -19.89
N ASP A 542 28.08 32.78 -18.90
CA ASP A 542 28.78 31.51 -19.09
C ASP A 542 28.65 30.60 -17.86
N PRO A 543 27.70 29.64 -17.87
CA PRO A 543 27.54 28.71 -16.78
C PRO A 543 28.68 27.69 -16.71
N THR A 544 29.40 27.41 -17.82
CA THR A 544 30.55 26.50 -17.84
C THR A 544 31.70 27.11 -17.03
N ALA A 545 32.03 28.38 -17.29
CA ALA A 545 33.03 29.11 -16.50
C ALA A 545 32.63 29.15 -15.01
N CYS A 546 31.37 29.44 -14.71
CA CYS A 546 30.87 29.45 -13.34
C CYS A 546 30.99 28.10 -12.63
N LEU A 547 30.76 26.98 -13.34
CA LEU A 547 30.92 25.63 -12.78
C LEU A 547 32.39 25.23 -12.57
N LEU A 548 33.32 25.80 -13.36
CA LEU A 548 34.76 25.62 -13.22
C LEU A 548 35.35 26.42 -12.05
N VAL A 549 34.79 27.60 -11.75
CA VAL A 549 35.20 28.41 -10.60
C VAL A 549 34.81 27.68 -9.31
N ASN A 550 35.85 27.17 -8.66
CA ASN A 550 35.78 26.17 -7.60
C ASN A 550 34.85 26.60 -6.45
N CYS A 551 33.70 25.94 -6.30
CA CYS A 551 32.97 25.92 -5.04
C CYS A 551 33.74 25.00 -4.07
N ARG A 552 34.92 25.44 -3.58
CA ARG A 552 35.67 24.74 -2.53
C ARG A 552 34.85 24.77 -1.24
N GLY A 553 34.08 23.72 -0.99
CA GLY A 553 33.76 23.30 0.37
C GLY A 553 34.93 22.46 0.89
N LYS A 554 35.42 22.79 2.09
CA LYS A 554 36.37 21.96 2.84
C LYS A 554 35.86 20.54 2.99
#